data_AF-A0A0C9STG3-F1
#
_entry.id   AF-A0A0C9STG3-F1
#
_cell.length_a   1.000
_cell.length_b   1.000
_cell.length_c   1.000
_cell.angle_alpha   90.00
_cell.angle_beta   90.00
_cell.angle_gamma   90.00
#
_symmetry.space_group_name_H-M   'P 1'
#
loop_
_entity.id
_entity.type
_entity.pdbx_description
1 polymer ?
#
loop_
_entity_poly.entity_id
_entity_poly.type
_entity_poly.pdbx_seq_one_letter_code
_entity_poly.pdbx_strand_id
1 'polypeptide(L)'
;QGGKQDLEEEIQHDRDALVLTPLGHPLRGISLNAIASALLTRFQQGGDRKALEEAIQHYRDALVLTPPGHPDRGMSLNNIANALSRRFEQGGDRKDLEEAIQHHRDALVLTPPGHPLHAGS
;
A
#
# COMPACT_ATOMS: atom_id res chain seq x y z
N GLN A 1 2.60 25.00 -6.64
CA GLN A 1 2.20 24.31 -7.88
C GLN A 1 3.09 23.11 -8.24
N GLY A 2 4.27 22.91 -7.61
CA GLY A 2 5.18 21.78 -7.95
C GLY A 2 4.75 20.37 -7.51
N GLY A 3 4.22 20.20 -6.30
CA GLY A 3 4.04 18.86 -5.71
C GLY A 3 3.07 17.89 -6.42
N LYS A 4 2.18 18.35 -7.29
CA LYS A 4 1.33 17.45 -8.10
C LYS A 4 2.04 16.95 -9.36
N GLN A 5 2.89 17.77 -9.97
CA GLN A 5 3.66 17.38 -11.16
C GLN A 5 4.78 16.42 -10.75
N ASP A 6 5.49 16.72 -9.66
CA ASP A 6 6.56 15.87 -9.11
C ASP A 6 6.04 14.45 -8.79
N LEU A 7 4.82 14.34 -8.25
CA LEU A 7 4.18 13.06 -7.92
C LEU A 7 3.76 12.26 -9.17
N GLU A 8 3.34 12.94 -10.23
CA GLU A 8 2.93 12.28 -11.47
C GLU A 8 4.14 11.76 -12.24
N GLU A 9 5.25 12.50 -12.20
CA GLU A 9 6.55 12.05 -12.72
C GLU A 9 7.09 10.85 -11.92
N GLU A 10 6.98 10.86 -10.59
CA GLU A 10 7.37 9.74 -9.71
C GLU A 10 6.57 8.47 -10.05
N ILE A 11 5.23 8.57 -10.13
CA ILE A 11 4.37 7.43 -10.47
C ILE A 11 4.71 6.86 -11.85
N GLN A 12 5.00 7.74 -12.84
CA GLN A 12 5.35 7.28 -14.18
C GLN A 12 6.72 6.60 -14.20
N HIS A 13 7.71 7.18 -13.53
CA HIS A 13 9.04 6.60 -13.41
C HIS A 13 9.00 5.21 -12.74
N ASP A 14 8.25 5.07 -11.66
CA ASP A 14 8.12 3.79 -10.96
C ASP A 14 7.36 2.74 -11.78
N ARG A 15 6.35 3.15 -12.57
CA ARG A 15 5.67 2.26 -13.53
C ARG A 15 6.62 1.74 -14.60
N ASP A 16 7.45 2.61 -15.16
CA ASP A 16 8.44 2.22 -16.16
C ASP A 16 9.46 1.25 -15.57
N ALA A 17 9.92 1.52 -14.34
CA ALA A 17 10.79 0.59 -13.59
C ALA A 17 10.10 -0.77 -13.34
N LEU A 18 8.79 -0.78 -13.05
CA LEU A 18 8.02 -2.00 -12.82
C LEU A 18 7.86 -2.85 -14.10
N VAL A 19 7.75 -2.21 -15.27
CA VAL A 19 7.72 -2.90 -16.58
C VAL A 19 9.05 -3.59 -16.86
N LEU A 20 10.16 -2.99 -16.45
CA LEU A 20 11.51 -3.53 -16.64
C LEU A 20 11.91 -4.57 -15.59
N THR A 21 11.16 -4.69 -14.49
CA THR A 21 11.44 -5.61 -13.38
C THR A 21 10.71 -6.94 -13.58
N PRO A 22 11.40 -8.08 -13.75
CA PRO A 22 10.76 -9.39 -13.91
C PRO A 22 9.83 -9.74 -12.74
N LEU A 23 8.76 -10.51 -13.01
CA LEU A 23 7.76 -10.93 -12.02
C LEU A 23 8.34 -11.62 -10.77
N GLY A 24 9.47 -12.33 -10.90
CA GLY A 24 10.15 -13.02 -9.80
C GLY A 24 11.24 -12.21 -9.09
N HIS A 25 11.42 -10.93 -9.43
CA HIS A 25 12.50 -10.12 -8.85
C HIS A 25 12.15 -9.67 -7.42
N PRO A 26 13.06 -9.82 -6.44
CA PRO A 26 12.77 -9.51 -5.04
C PRO A 26 12.39 -8.05 -4.79
N LEU A 27 12.88 -7.12 -5.62
CA LEU A 27 12.52 -5.69 -5.50
C LEU A 27 11.12 -5.36 -6.04
N ARG A 28 10.45 -6.26 -6.75
CA ARG A 28 9.15 -5.96 -7.38
C ARG A 28 8.08 -5.62 -6.35
N GLY A 29 8.05 -6.31 -5.21
CA GLY A 29 7.12 -6.02 -4.11
C GLY A 29 7.37 -4.64 -3.48
N ILE A 30 8.64 -4.19 -3.44
CA ILE A 30 9.01 -2.87 -2.92
C ILE A 30 8.54 -1.79 -3.89
N SER A 31 8.80 -1.95 -5.20
CA SER A 31 8.34 -1.01 -6.22
C SER A 31 6.81 -0.88 -6.25
N LEU A 32 6.08 -1.99 -6.14
CA LEU A 32 4.62 -1.97 -6.06
C LEU A 32 4.11 -1.20 -4.83
N ASN A 33 4.74 -1.39 -3.67
CA ASN A 33 4.42 -0.62 -2.46
C ASN A 33 4.68 0.88 -2.63
N ALA A 34 5.77 1.26 -3.30
CA ALA A 34 6.11 2.66 -3.57
C ALA A 34 5.08 3.32 -4.48
N ILE A 35 4.77 2.70 -5.63
CA ILE A 35 3.73 3.19 -6.57
C ILE A 35 2.39 3.35 -5.86
N ALA A 36 1.99 2.35 -5.08
CA ALA A 36 0.74 2.37 -4.35
C ALA A 36 0.69 3.52 -3.32
N SER A 37 1.81 3.80 -2.65
CA SER A 37 1.91 4.91 -1.69
C SER A 37 1.80 6.27 -2.37
N ALA A 38 2.44 6.45 -3.53
CA ALA A 38 2.33 7.66 -4.33
C ALA A 38 0.89 7.88 -4.83
N LEU A 39 0.22 6.83 -5.30
CA LEU A 39 -1.19 6.86 -5.70
C LEU A 39 -2.14 7.17 -4.54
N LEU A 40 -1.89 6.61 -3.36
CA LEU A 40 -2.66 6.93 -2.16
C LEU A 40 -2.49 8.39 -1.76
N THR A 41 -1.27 8.93 -1.86
CA THR A 41 -0.97 10.35 -1.62
C THR A 41 -1.71 11.24 -2.62
N ARG A 42 -1.73 10.86 -3.91
CA ARG A 42 -2.50 11.56 -4.94
C ARG A 42 -3.99 11.60 -4.60
N PHE A 43 -4.55 10.47 -4.18
CA PHE A 43 -5.93 10.39 -3.71
C PHE A 43 -6.17 11.35 -2.53
N GLN A 44 -5.29 11.37 -1.52
CA GLN A 44 -5.43 12.26 -0.37
C GLN A 44 -5.38 13.74 -0.74
N GLN A 45 -4.59 14.12 -1.74
CA GLN A 45 -4.48 15.51 -2.20
C GLN A 45 -5.61 15.95 -3.14
N GLY A 46 -6.22 15.02 -3.88
CA GLY A 46 -7.10 15.34 -5.01
C GLY A 46 -8.48 14.70 -4.97
N GLY A 47 -8.75 13.78 -4.03
CA GLY A 47 -9.96 12.96 -4.02
C GLY A 47 -10.07 12.00 -5.21
N ASP A 48 -8.96 11.70 -5.89
CA ASP A 48 -8.94 10.85 -7.08
C ASP A 48 -9.20 9.39 -6.73
N ARG A 49 -10.48 9.00 -6.79
CA ARG A 49 -10.91 7.64 -6.46
C ARG A 49 -10.24 6.58 -7.32
N LYS A 50 -9.90 6.87 -8.58
CA LYS A 50 -9.21 5.90 -9.45
C LYS A 50 -7.80 5.63 -8.95
N ALA A 51 -7.10 6.67 -8.48
CA ALA A 51 -5.79 6.51 -7.87
C ALA A 51 -5.87 5.62 -6.61
N LEU A 52 -6.92 5.77 -5.80
CA LEU A 52 -7.13 4.91 -4.63
C LEU A 52 -7.40 3.44 -5.02
N GLU A 53 -8.23 3.20 -6.02
CA GLU A 53 -8.53 1.84 -6.50
C GLU A 53 -7.26 1.18 -7.06
N GLU A 54 -6.44 1.93 -7.79
CA GLU A 54 -5.16 1.44 -8.31
C GLU A 54 -4.15 1.19 -7.19
N ALA A 55 -4.05 2.07 -6.18
CA ALA A 55 -3.20 1.86 -5.00
C ALA A 55 -3.52 0.55 -4.29
N ILE A 56 -4.82 0.25 -4.09
CA ILE A 56 -5.26 -0.99 -3.45
C ILE A 56 -4.83 -2.21 -4.27
N GLN A 57 -4.93 -2.15 -5.61
CA GLN A 57 -4.51 -3.24 -6.47
C GLN A 57 -2.99 -3.49 -6.36
N HIS A 58 -2.17 -2.44 -6.44
CA HIS A 58 -0.71 -2.58 -6.30
C HIS A 58 -0.31 -3.07 -4.91
N TYR A 59 -0.99 -2.64 -3.84
CA TYR A 59 -0.76 -3.18 -2.49
C TYR A 59 -1.12 -4.67 -2.38
N ARG A 60 -2.19 -5.13 -3.04
CA ARG A 60 -2.53 -6.56 -3.11
C ARG A 60 -1.44 -7.36 -3.82
N ASP A 61 -0.96 -6.85 -4.95
CA ASP A 61 0.11 -7.51 -5.71
C ASP A 61 1.41 -7.56 -4.89
N ALA A 62 1.75 -6.49 -4.18
CA ALA A 62 2.89 -6.45 -3.25
C ALA A 62 2.74 -7.46 -2.09
N LEU A 63 1.52 -7.64 -1.57
CA LEU A 63 1.24 -8.61 -0.52
C LEU A 63 1.38 -10.07 -0.98
N VAL A 64 1.05 -10.35 -2.24
CA VAL A 64 1.28 -11.66 -2.87
C VAL A 64 2.79 -11.96 -2.99
N LEU A 65 3.60 -10.93 -3.26
CA LEU A 65 5.06 -11.05 -3.37
C LEU A 65 5.79 -11.07 -2.02
N THR A 66 5.10 -10.77 -0.91
CA THR A 66 5.66 -10.79 0.45
C THR A 66 5.03 -11.91 1.28
N PRO A 67 5.41 -13.20 1.05
CA PRO A 67 4.79 -14.34 1.72
C PRO A 67 5.00 -14.33 3.24
N PRO A 68 4.26 -15.14 4.01
CA PRO A 68 4.48 -15.29 5.45
C PRO A 68 5.95 -15.55 5.80
N GLY A 69 6.49 -14.77 6.75
CA GLY A 69 7.91 -14.80 7.13
C GLY A 69 8.80 -13.81 6.37
N HIS A 70 8.30 -13.15 5.31
CA HIS A 70 9.03 -12.07 4.64
C HIS A 70 9.13 -10.83 5.57
N PRO A 71 10.31 -10.19 5.69
CA PRO A 71 10.51 -9.05 6.59
C PRO A 71 9.56 -7.88 6.32
N ASP A 72 9.29 -7.59 5.05
CA ASP A 72 8.42 -6.47 4.65
C ASP A 72 6.91 -6.79 4.64
N ARG A 73 6.51 -8.00 5.05
CA ARG A 73 5.09 -8.40 5.02
C ARG A 73 4.25 -7.54 5.96
N GLY A 74 4.74 -7.24 7.17
CA GLY A 74 4.03 -6.40 8.14
C GLY A 74 3.75 -5.00 7.59
N MET A 75 4.73 -4.41 6.90
CA MET A 75 4.56 -3.11 6.24
C MET A 75 3.52 -3.18 5.12
N SER A 76 3.59 -4.19 4.27
CA SER A 76 2.64 -4.37 3.16
C SER A 76 1.19 -4.54 3.66
N LEU A 77 0.99 -5.30 4.74
CA LEU A 77 -0.31 -5.47 5.40
C LEU A 77 -0.85 -4.14 5.98
N ASN A 78 0.01 -3.35 6.63
CA ASN A 78 -0.41 -2.06 7.17
C ASN A 78 -0.80 -1.08 6.06
N ASN A 79 -0.07 -1.08 4.95
CA ASN A 79 -0.32 -0.18 3.82
C ASN A 79 -1.66 -0.50 3.12
N ILE A 80 -1.93 -1.77 2.82
CA ILE A 80 -3.23 -2.16 2.23
C ILE A 80 -4.39 -1.85 3.17
N ALA A 81 -4.22 -2.08 4.49
CA ALA A 81 -5.24 -1.80 5.48
C ALA A 81 -5.60 -0.31 5.55
N ASN A 82 -4.59 0.56 5.48
CA ASN A 82 -4.79 2.01 5.41
C ASN A 82 -5.57 2.41 4.14
N ALA A 83 -5.20 1.88 2.97
CA ALA A 83 -5.87 2.19 1.71
C ALA A 83 -7.34 1.74 1.70
N LEU A 84 -7.62 0.54 2.23
CA LEU A 84 -8.99 0.02 2.38
C LEU A 84 -9.82 0.86 3.36
N SER A 85 -9.22 1.29 4.47
CA SER A 85 -9.87 2.20 5.43
C SER A 85 -10.24 3.53 4.78
N ARG A 86 -9.33 4.11 3.99
CA ARG A 86 -9.62 5.33 3.22
C ARG A 86 -10.73 5.14 2.19
N ARG A 87 -10.80 3.97 1.54
CA ARG A 87 -11.89 3.66 0.61
C ARG A 87 -13.22 3.57 1.33
N PHE A 88 -13.26 2.94 2.50
CA PHE A 88 -14.46 2.89 3.35
C PHE A 88 -14.94 4.30 3.73
N GLU A 89 -14.04 5.19 4.16
CA GLU A 89 -14.35 6.59 4.50
C GLU A 89 -15.01 7.37 3.34
N GLN A 90 -14.73 7.01 2.08
CA GLN A 90 -15.30 7.63 0.88
C GLN A 90 -16.59 6.96 0.38
N GLY A 91 -17.25 6.16 1.21
CA GLY A 91 -18.45 5.40 0.81
C GLY A 91 -18.12 4.06 0.17
N GLY A 92 -17.01 3.44 0.57
CA GLY A 92 -16.70 2.03 0.30
C GLY A 92 -17.64 1.07 1.03
N ASP A 93 -17.46 -0.22 0.80
CA ASP A 93 -18.29 -1.26 1.42
C ASP A 93 -17.75 -1.57 2.83
N ARG A 94 -18.63 -2.02 3.72
CA ARG A 94 -18.27 -2.60 5.02
C ARG A 94 -17.21 -3.69 4.90
N LYS A 95 -17.21 -4.43 3.78
CA LYS A 95 -16.16 -5.43 3.46
C LYS A 95 -14.76 -4.84 3.43
N ASP A 96 -14.61 -3.59 2.95
CA ASP A 96 -13.32 -2.91 2.91
C ASP A 96 -12.80 -2.67 4.35
N LEU A 97 -13.70 -2.28 5.25
CA LEU A 97 -13.36 -2.09 6.67
C LEU A 97 -13.01 -3.42 7.36
N GLU A 98 -13.78 -4.48 7.09
CA GLU A 98 -13.51 -5.82 7.64
C GLU A 98 -12.15 -6.37 7.18
N GLU A 99 -11.83 -6.20 5.89
CA GLU A 99 -10.55 -6.56 5.32
C GLU A 99 -9.40 -5.71 5.90
N ALA A 100 -9.59 -4.40 6.07
CA ALA A 100 -8.61 -3.53 6.70
C ALA A 100 -8.29 -3.94 8.14
N ILE A 101 -9.31 -4.26 8.94
CA ILE A 101 -9.14 -4.72 10.33
C ILE A 101 -8.34 -6.03 10.36
N GLN A 102 -8.65 -6.97 9.45
CA GLN A 102 -7.93 -8.23 9.38
C GLN A 102 -6.44 -8.02 9.05
N HIS A 103 -6.14 -7.19 8.04
CA HIS A 103 -4.76 -6.89 7.67
C HIS A 103 -3.98 -6.18 8.79
N HIS A 104 -4.60 -5.23 9.50
CA HIS A 104 -3.96 -4.62 10.68
C HIS A 104 -3.67 -5.63 11.78
N ARG A 105 -4.59 -6.57 12.05
CA ARG A 105 -4.34 -7.64 13.04
C ARG A 105 -3.19 -8.53 12.62
N ASP A 106 -3.14 -8.93 11.36
CA ASP A 106 -2.05 -9.75 10.83
C ASP A 106 -0.72 -8.99 10.91
N ALA A 107 -0.70 -7.68 10.62
CA ALA A 107 0.49 -6.84 10.77
C ALA A 107 0.98 -6.77 12.22
N LEU A 108 0.07 -6.66 13.19
CA LEU A 108 0.40 -6.66 14.62
C LEU A 108 0.99 -7.99 15.08
N VAL A 109 0.48 -9.13 14.58
CA VAL A 109 1.05 -10.45 14.90
C VAL A 109 2.49 -10.59 14.40
N LEU A 110 2.83 -9.95 13.27
CA LEU A 110 4.18 -9.94 12.71
C LEU A 110 5.12 -8.94 13.39
N THR A 111 4.58 -8.02 14.19
CA THR A 111 5.36 -7.00 14.89
C THR A 111 5.55 -7.43 16.34
N PRO A 112 6.76 -7.88 16.76
CA PRO A 112 6.96 -8.33 18.12
C PRO A 112 6.67 -7.22 19.14
N PRO A 113 6.14 -7.56 20.33
CA PRO A 113 5.85 -6.58 21.37
C PRO A 113 7.14 -5.84 21.76
N GLY A 114 7.16 -4.52 21.53
CA GLY A 114 8.32 -3.65 21.78
C GLY A 114 8.92 -2.98 20.54
N HIS A 115 8.41 -3.28 19.33
CA HIS A 115 8.80 -2.56 18.11
C HIS A 115 8.20 -1.14 18.09
N PRO A 116 8.90 -0.10 17.61
CA PRO A 116 8.42 1.29 17.58
C PRO A 116 7.16 1.55 16.72
N LEU A 117 6.71 0.56 15.94
CA LEU A 117 5.41 0.59 15.22
C LEU A 117 4.26 0.02 16.05
N HIS A 118 4.54 -0.56 17.21
CA HIS A 118 3.57 -0.97 18.22
C HIS A 118 3.17 0.28 19.02
N ALA A 119 2.54 1.26 18.35
CA ALA A 119 1.94 2.41 19.00
C ALA A 119 0.61 1.98 19.65
N GLY A 120 0.76 1.26 20.76
CA GLY A 120 -0.31 0.88 21.67
C GLY A 120 0.18 1.10 23.10
N SER A 121 0.27 2.36 23.52
CA SER A 121 0.35 2.79 24.92
C SER A 121 -0.25 4.19 25.04
#